data_AF-A0A0L6UI45-F1
#
_entry.id   AF-A0A0L6UI45-F1
#
_cell.length_a   1.000
_cell.length_b   1.000
_cell.length_c   1.000
_cell.angle_alpha   90.00
_cell.angle_beta   90.00
_cell.angle_gamma   90.00
#
_symmetry.space_group_name_H-M   'P 1'
#
loop_
_entity.id
_entity.type
_entity.pdbx_description
1 polymer ?
#
loop_
_entity_poly.entity_id
_entity_poly.type
_entity_poly.pdbx_seq_one_letter_code
_entity_poly.pdbx_strand_id
1 'polypeptide(L)'
;MPSGLLSRTLQAGFLRLHLFRLAESSRQNHWNSKRDYYQKYRQPTRRQEIAAQIAPIIQNHIAPTTNSLNQSESNWGSTHFSFLNPADSLPDFSYAGYRSGNMPIPWIDKITKTISPTNAEDDRTHELQAAIDSLAGKPGVIQFEAGTYLLSSNDSIRLPSFVVLRGQPTTPSTTVIRVSGPPRNLFEIGDPKASGALRPEEGASQIIQSYVGVGAKSVEVENASQFKIGQSIVVHRLVTESWVADMEMDKLVRNGKQQLWLAPKTSVNQEREITAISGNRIMWEIPLTDSVNVSSSDDTASLVAYQAPIRVQEVGIENMVVIQVPDSSSLEVGKPTILPIRIGGAEDCWIRNVQVTGFVEFTYLTQSSRRITLSDFVITRNVPTSNGGTGALPLDITMAGSQALLLRGTTIGNQDTASYIVSTGRLAAGPNVVSGYVATGSTHHMIEPHQRWSTGFLVENSHVGQINLKNRGIMGTGHGWAIGNGVVWNCSATKMTVQDPPMSRNFKVNSQVVANFKNFRPINQADPIDSLYLLQLSLRIGAEAAALVFQKAGPSSMQPSINMKVVQPDVDVVPGPKLQTQPNLPTKDGLVAELLGLL
;
A
#
# COMPACT_ATOMS: atom_id res chain seq x y z
N MET A 1 51.85 43.62 -14.83
CA MET A 1 52.02 45.04 -14.46
C MET A 1 51.66 45.89 -15.67
N PRO A 2 50.96 47.03 -15.53
CA PRO A 2 50.00 47.38 -14.48
C PRO A 2 48.66 47.90 -15.03
N SER A 3 47.73 48.11 -14.10
CA SER A 3 46.73 49.21 -14.00
C SER A 3 45.72 49.41 -15.14
N GLY A 4 44.42 49.58 -14.90
CA GLY A 4 43.74 49.98 -13.68
C GLY A 4 42.79 51.16 -13.96
N LEU A 5 41.54 50.99 -13.50
CA LEU A 5 40.59 52.01 -13.06
C LEU A 5 39.74 52.85 -14.04
N LEU A 6 38.44 52.82 -13.69
CA LEU A 6 37.44 53.90 -13.64
C LEU A 6 36.82 54.40 -14.95
N SER A 7 35.52 54.19 -15.13
CA SER A 7 34.48 55.14 -14.65
C SER A 7 33.12 54.84 -15.30
N ARG A 8 32.06 55.19 -14.57
CA ARG A 8 30.62 55.00 -14.82
C ARG A 8 30.10 55.80 -16.02
N THR A 9 29.05 55.30 -16.67
CA THR A 9 27.88 56.12 -17.06
C THR A 9 26.67 55.26 -17.40
N LEU A 10 25.49 55.70 -16.93
CA LEU A 10 24.16 55.15 -17.20
C LEU A 10 23.68 55.53 -18.61
N GLN A 11 22.96 54.64 -19.30
CA GLN A 11 21.52 54.80 -19.65
C GLN A 11 21.05 53.79 -20.73
N ALA A 12 19.91 53.18 -20.41
CA ALA A 12 18.74 52.85 -21.23
C ALA A 12 18.87 52.24 -22.64
N GLY A 13 18.24 51.06 -22.77
CA GLY A 13 17.28 50.76 -23.84
C GLY A 13 17.83 50.26 -25.17
N PHE A 14 17.60 48.99 -25.51
CA PHE A 14 16.58 48.60 -26.49
C PHE A 14 16.64 47.10 -26.80
N LEU A 15 15.44 46.59 -27.02
CA LEU A 15 15.04 45.26 -27.46
C LEU A 15 15.81 44.77 -28.71
N ARG A 16 16.33 43.54 -28.70
CA ARG A 16 16.64 42.78 -29.94
C ARG A 16 16.09 41.36 -29.85
N LEU A 17 14.98 41.15 -30.56
CA LEU A 17 14.61 39.86 -31.13
C LEU A 17 15.78 39.36 -31.98
N HIS A 18 16.24 38.13 -31.77
CA HIS A 18 16.96 37.36 -32.77
C HIS A 18 16.30 36.00 -32.92
N LEU A 19 15.66 35.85 -34.09
CA LEU A 19 15.25 34.59 -34.70
C LEU A 19 16.42 33.62 -34.73
N PHE A 20 16.24 32.42 -34.19
CA PHE A 20 17.04 31.26 -34.57
C PHE A 20 16.18 30.25 -35.30
N ARG A 21 16.65 29.92 -36.50
CA ARG A 21 16.09 28.96 -37.44
C ARG A 21 16.03 27.56 -36.83
N LEU A 22 14.94 26.88 -37.14
CA LEU A 22 14.73 25.45 -37.00
C LEU A 22 15.87 24.67 -37.68
N ALA A 23 16.62 23.92 -36.88
CA ALA A 23 17.34 22.75 -37.35
C ALA A 23 16.53 21.53 -36.90
N GLU A 24 15.76 20.96 -37.82
CA GLU A 24 15.18 19.63 -37.67
C GLU A 24 16.31 18.61 -37.60
N SER A 25 16.70 18.21 -36.39
CA SER A 25 17.44 16.97 -36.21
C SER A 25 16.44 15.83 -36.11
N SER A 26 16.40 15.03 -37.16
CA SER A 26 15.79 13.70 -37.22
C SER A 26 16.49 12.76 -36.22
N ARG A 27 16.09 12.81 -34.95
CA ARG A 27 16.25 11.66 -34.04
C ARG A 27 14.91 10.94 -33.99
N GLN A 28 14.87 9.73 -34.54
CA GLN A 28 13.76 8.81 -34.32
C GLN A 28 13.57 8.65 -32.79
N ASN A 29 12.37 9.01 -32.32
CA ASN A 29 11.93 8.82 -30.94
C ASN A 29 11.82 7.31 -30.65
N HIS A 30 12.91 6.70 -30.20
CA HIS A 30 12.95 5.28 -29.80
C HIS A 30 12.43 5.01 -28.38
N TRP A 31 11.52 5.85 -27.87
CA TRP A 31 10.89 5.62 -26.56
C TRP A 31 9.46 6.16 -26.57
N ASN A 32 8.49 5.27 -26.74
CA ASN A 32 7.17 5.48 -26.15
C ASN A 32 7.41 5.86 -24.67
N SER A 33 6.85 6.97 -24.21
CA SER A 33 7.06 7.41 -22.83
C SER A 33 6.65 6.29 -21.87
N LYS A 34 7.25 6.20 -20.66
CA LYS A 34 6.90 5.13 -19.68
C LYS A 34 5.37 4.99 -19.48
N ARG A 35 4.67 6.11 -19.56
CA ARG A 35 3.21 6.19 -19.53
C ARG A 35 2.57 5.51 -20.74
N ASP A 36 3.08 5.75 -21.94
CA ASP A 36 2.62 5.12 -23.19
C ASP A 36 2.80 3.59 -23.17
N TYR A 37 3.84 3.07 -22.50
CA TYR A 37 4.03 1.61 -22.33
C TYR A 37 2.87 0.96 -21.57
N TYR A 38 2.52 1.49 -20.40
CA TYR A 38 1.41 0.94 -19.61
C TYR A 38 0.04 1.24 -20.23
N GLN A 39 -0.08 2.33 -21.00
CA GLN A 39 -1.28 2.61 -21.78
C GLN A 39 -1.46 1.64 -22.95
N LYS A 40 -0.37 1.25 -23.65
CA LYS A 40 -0.41 0.28 -24.75
C LYS A 40 -0.99 -1.07 -24.32
N TYR A 41 -0.59 -1.54 -23.14
CA TYR A 41 -1.08 -2.82 -22.58
C TYR A 41 -2.24 -2.63 -21.60
N ARG A 42 -2.89 -1.46 -21.62
CA ARG A 42 -4.10 -1.23 -20.85
C ARG A 42 -5.22 -2.06 -21.44
N GLN A 43 -5.68 -3.05 -20.68
CA GLN A 43 -7.01 -3.60 -20.90
C GLN A 43 -8.01 -2.70 -20.19
N PRO A 44 -9.08 -2.21 -20.86
CA PRO A 44 -10.16 -1.50 -20.21
C PRO A 44 -10.94 -2.49 -19.35
N THR A 45 -10.45 -2.84 -18.16
CA THR A 45 -11.27 -3.50 -17.17
C THR A 45 -12.27 -2.48 -16.65
N ARG A 46 -13.48 -2.53 -17.20
CA ARG A 46 -14.64 -1.86 -16.64
C ARG A 46 -14.90 -2.52 -15.29
N ARG A 47 -14.50 -1.86 -14.19
CA ARG A 47 -14.76 -2.32 -12.80
C ARG A 47 -16.23 -2.67 -12.53
N GLN A 48 -17.16 -2.19 -13.35
CA GLN A 48 -18.61 -2.35 -13.20
C GLN A 48 -19.13 -3.79 -13.40
N GLU A 49 -18.42 -4.69 -14.09
CA GLU A 49 -18.92 -6.06 -14.30
C GLU A 49 -18.67 -6.98 -13.10
N ILE A 50 -17.67 -6.69 -12.26
CA ILE A 50 -17.35 -7.52 -11.08
C ILE A 50 -18.42 -7.31 -9.99
N ALA A 51 -18.98 -6.10 -9.85
CA ALA A 51 -20.04 -5.83 -8.89
C ALA A 51 -21.37 -6.53 -9.26
N ALA A 52 -21.67 -6.69 -10.56
CA ALA A 52 -22.87 -7.38 -11.03
C ALA A 52 -22.77 -8.91 -10.93
N GLN A 53 -21.57 -9.49 -11.09
CA GLN A 53 -21.36 -10.94 -10.95
C GLN A 53 -21.32 -11.45 -9.50
N ILE A 54 -21.21 -10.55 -8.51
CA ILE A 54 -21.29 -10.90 -7.08
C ILE A 54 -22.74 -10.72 -6.55
N ALA A 55 -23.64 -10.14 -7.34
CA ALA A 55 -24.97 -9.74 -6.89
C ALA A 55 -26.05 -10.86 -6.90
N PRO A 56 -25.77 -12.11 -7.32
CA PRO A 56 -26.42 -13.26 -6.67
C PRO A 56 -25.56 -14.54 -6.66
N ILE A 57 -24.46 -14.59 -5.90
CA ILE A 57 -23.86 -15.88 -5.46
C ILE A 57 -23.56 -15.85 -3.96
N ILE A 58 -24.47 -15.26 -3.18
CA ILE A 58 -24.62 -15.58 -1.75
C ILE A 58 -26.11 -15.84 -1.49
N GLN A 59 -26.60 -16.96 -2.02
CA GLN A 59 -27.72 -17.70 -1.42
C GLN A 59 -27.22 -19.11 -1.09
N ASN A 60 -26.16 -19.19 -0.28
CA ASN A 60 -25.93 -20.41 0.46
C ASN A 60 -26.51 -20.19 1.85
N HIS A 61 -27.67 -20.80 2.10
CA HIS A 61 -28.10 -21.15 3.44
C HIS A 61 -27.04 -22.09 4.04
N ILE A 62 -26.01 -21.52 4.66
CA ILE A 62 -25.12 -22.26 5.54
C ILE A 62 -25.82 -22.28 6.90
N ALA A 63 -26.29 -23.46 7.29
CA ALA A 63 -26.76 -23.69 8.65
C ALA A 63 -25.61 -23.35 9.62
N PRO A 64 -25.85 -22.53 10.66
CA PRO A 64 -24.81 -22.14 11.58
C PRO A 64 -24.48 -23.34 12.47
N THR A 65 -23.39 -24.05 12.19
CA THR A 65 -22.71 -24.84 13.22
C THR A 65 -21.97 -23.87 14.12
N THR A 66 -22.69 -23.32 15.10
CA THR A 66 -22.13 -22.53 16.18
C THR A 66 -21.24 -23.44 17.03
N ASN A 67 -19.93 -23.40 16.83
CA ASN A 67 -19.03 -23.62 17.95
C ASN A 67 -19.14 -22.36 18.82
N SER A 68 -19.69 -22.52 20.02
CA SER A 68 -19.87 -21.46 20.99
C SER A 68 -18.51 -20.92 21.44
N LEU A 69 -18.06 -19.84 20.81
CA LEU A 69 -17.09 -18.93 21.43
C LEU A 69 -17.81 -18.25 22.61
N ASN A 70 -17.25 -18.40 23.81
CA ASN A 70 -17.89 -17.99 25.05
C ASN A 70 -18.13 -16.48 25.08
N GLN A 71 -19.26 -16.06 25.67
CA GLN A 71 -19.68 -14.67 25.93
C GLN A 71 -18.64 -13.79 26.67
N SER A 72 -17.51 -14.32 27.13
CA SER A 72 -16.40 -13.52 27.64
C SER A 72 -15.60 -12.80 26.54
N GLU A 73 -15.68 -13.26 25.29
CA GLU A 73 -14.91 -12.71 24.16
C GLU A 73 -15.54 -11.44 23.55
N SER A 74 -16.82 -11.17 23.80
CA SER A 74 -17.49 -9.92 23.38
C SER A 74 -17.07 -8.70 24.20
N ASN A 75 -16.34 -8.88 25.31
CA ASN A 75 -15.93 -7.81 26.22
C ASN A 75 -14.52 -7.26 25.95
N TRP A 76 -13.79 -7.74 24.95
CA TRP A 76 -12.47 -7.18 24.58
C TRP A 76 -12.57 -5.76 23.98
N GLY A 77 -13.71 -5.42 23.38
CA GLY A 77 -13.92 -4.15 22.67
C GLY A 77 -14.11 -2.92 23.56
N SER A 78 -14.58 -3.07 24.80
CA SER A 78 -14.98 -1.93 25.65
C SER A 78 -14.00 -1.56 26.77
N THR A 79 -13.05 -2.44 27.12
CA THR A 79 -12.08 -2.18 28.21
C THR A 79 -10.69 -1.77 27.72
N HIS A 80 -10.34 -2.07 26.46
CA HIS A 80 -9.02 -1.79 25.89
C HIS A 80 -8.97 -0.60 24.93
N PHE A 81 -10.12 -0.15 24.43
CA PHE A 81 -10.22 0.91 23.45
C PHE A 81 -11.03 2.06 24.01
N SER A 82 -10.40 3.23 24.11
CA SER A 82 -11.10 4.48 24.37
C SER A 82 -10.90 5.40 23.17
N PHE A 83 -12.00 5.84 22.58
CA PHE A 83 -11.98 6.73 21.43
C PHE A 83 -12.14 8.18 21.88
N LEU A 84 -11.55 9.11 21.14
CA LEU A 84 -11.71 10.54 21.40
C LEU A 84 -13.12 11.02 21.02
N ASN A 85 -13.68 10.44 19.95
CA ASN A 85 -15.04 10.69 19.50
C ASN A 85 -15.84 9.38 19.51
N PRO A 86 -17.09 9.37 19.99
CA PRO A 86 -17.94 8.17 19.98
C PRO A 86 -18.29 7.65 18.58
N ALA A 87 -18.11 8.46 17.52
CA ALA A 87 -18.28 8.03 16.14
C ALA A 87 -17.06 7.32 15.55
N ASP A 88 -15.93 7.29 16.26
CA ASP A 88 -14.74 6.55 15.83
C ASP A 88 -14.81 5.08 16.26
N SER A 89 -14.33 4.21 15.39
CA SER A 89 -14.02 2.81 15.69
C SER A 89 -12.54 2.52 15.44
N LEU A 90 -12.10 1.29 15.73
CA LEU A 90 -10.84 0.82 15.18
C LEU A 90 -10.89 0.81 13.64
N PRO A 91 -9.77 1.13 12.96
CA PRO A 91 -9.68 0.88 11.53
C PRO A 91 -9.95 -0.60 11.23
N ASP A 92 -10.70 -0.84 10.15
CA ASP A 92 -10.95 -2.19 9.66
C ASP A 92 -9.80 -2.62 8.74
N PHE A 93 -8.86 -3.37 9.31
CA PHE A 93 -7.66 -3.84 8.61
C PHE A 93 -7.92 -4.99 7.67
N SER A 94 -9.09 -5.65 7.75
CA SER A 94 -9.45 -6.76 6.85
C SER A 94 -9.44 -6.35 5.37
N TYR A 95 -9.50 -5.04 5.10
CA TYR A 95 -9.26 -4.31 3.84
C TYR A 95 -7.91 -4.56 3.13
N ALA A 96 -6.90 -5.01 3.86
CA ALA A 96 -5.54 -5.09 3.36
C ALA A 96 -5.26 -6.36 2.54
N GLY A 97 -4.40 -6.22 1.55
CA GLY A 97 -3.86 -7.30 0.73
C GLY A 97 -4.56 -7.48 -0.62
N TYR A 98 -4.01 -8.43 -1.39
CA TYR A 98 -4.50 -8.91 -2.67
C TYR A 98 -6.02 -9.13 -2.64
N ARG A 99 -6.73 -8.55 -3.61
CA ARG A 99 -8.20 -8.62 -3.70
C ARG A 99 -8.91 -8.19 -2.41
N SER A 100 -8.34 -7.22 -1.70
CA SER A 100 -8.85 -6.70 -0.41
C SER A 100 -8.92 -7.81 0.64
N GLY A 101 -7.97 -8.75 0.64
CA GLY A 101 -7.98 -9.90 1.55
C GLY A 101 -9.08 -10.92 1.28
N ASN A 102 -9.91 -10.77 0.25
CA ASN A 102 -11.02 -11.71 -0.03
C ASN A 102 -10.55 -13.09 -0.47
N MET A 103 -9.31 -13.20 -0.95
CA MET A 103 -8.76 -14.42 -1.52
C MET A 103 -7.26 -14.49 -1.26
N PRO A 104 -6.68 -15.71 -1.18
CA PRO A 104 -5.23 -15.86 -1.15
C PRO A 104 -4.58 -15.41 -2.47
N ILE A 105 -3.26 -15.15 -2.42
CA ILE A 105 -2.45 -14.97 -3.62
C ILE A 105 -2.54 -16.24 -4.47
N PRO A 106 -2.88 -16.15 -5.77
CA PRO A 106 -3.04 -17.32 -6.61
C PRO A 106 -1.72 -18.07 -6.83
N TRP A 107 -1.83 -19.37 -7.08
CA TRP A 107 -0.80 -20.16 -7.74
C TRP A 107 -1.27 -20.49 -9.15
N ILE A 108 -0.41 -20.28 -10.14
CA ILE A 108 -0.76 -20.44 -11.56
C ILE A 108 0.13 -21.51 -12.17
N ASP A 109 -0.44 -22.67 -12.47
CA ASP A 109 0.32 -23.84 -12.93
C ASP A 109 0.83 -23.71 -14.37
N LYS A 110 0.09 -22.99 -15.22
CA LYS A 110 0.42 -22.86 -16.63
C LYS A 110 1.59 -21.92 -16.87
N ILE A 111 2.77 -22.50 -17.07
CA ILE A 111 3.96 -21.79 -17.53
C ILE A 111 3.76 -21.40 -19.00
N THR A 112 3.94 -20.12 -19.31
CA THR A 112 3.77 -19.59 -20.67
C THR A 112 5.11 -19.51 -21.40
N LYS A 113 6.18 -19.16 -20.68
CA LYS A 113 7.54 -19.12 -21.20
C LYS A 113 8.52 -19.54 -20.13
N THR A 114 9.58 -20.21 -20.54
CA THR A 114 10.72 -20.56 -19.68
C THR A 114 11.95 -19.78 -20.14
N ILE A 115 12.72 -19.26 -19.19
CA ILE A 115 14.04 -18.67 -19.41
C ILE A 115 15.04 -19.54 -18.66
N SER A 116 16.00 -20.10 -19.39
CA SER A 116 17.12 -20.87 -18.85
C SER A 116 18.33 -19.97 -18.61
N PRO A 117 19.19 -20.28 -17.63
CA PRO A 117 20.46 -19.57 -17.48
C PRO A 117 21.38 -19.93 -18.65
N THR A 118 22.12 -18.96 -19.20
CA THR A 118 23.13 -19.20 -20.24
C THR A 118 24.52 -19.26 -19.61
N ASN A 119 25.04 -18.09 -19.24
CA ASN A 119 26.19 -17.93 -18.38
C ASN A 119 25.87 -16.81 -17.36
N ALA A 120 26.64 -16.75 -16.26
CA ALA A 120 26.34 -15.83 -15.15
C ALA A 120 26.76 -14.37 -15.42
N GLU A 121 27.37 -14.07 -16.58
CA GLU A 121 27.95 -12.77 -16.94
C GLU A 121 27.21 -12.13 -18.13
N ASP A 122 26.38 -12.87 -18.86
CA ASP A 122 25.53 -12.38 -19.93
C ASP A 122 24.39 -11.55 -19.35
N ASP A 123 24.25 -10.31 -19.80
CA ASP A 123 23.11 -9.48 -19.44
C ASP A 123 21.82 -10.01 -20.07
N ARG A 124 20.85 -10.38 -19.22
CA ARG A 124 19.55 -10.94 -19.59
C ARG A 124 18.43 -9.89 -19.59
N THR A 125 18.74 -8.61 -19.35
CA THR A 125 17.72 -7.56 -19.17
C THR A 125 16.80 -7.43 -20.39
N HIS A 126 17.36 -7.32 -21.60
CA HIS A 126 16.57 -7.17 -22.81
C HIS A 126 15.78 -8.44 -23.18
N GLU A 127 16.34 -9.63 -22.94
CA GLU A 127 15.63 -10.87 -23.18
C GLU A 127 14.41 -11.01 -22.26
N LEU A 128 14.57 -10.68 -20.97
CA LEU A 128 13.47 -10.71 -20.02
C LEU A 128 12.38 -9.71 -20.42
N GLN A 129 12.74 -8.49 -20.79
CA GLN A 129 11.78 -7.50 -21.26
C GLN A 129 11.05 -7.98 -22.53
N ALA A 130 11.76 -8.56 -23.50
CA ALA A 130 11.15 -9.12 -24.71
C ALA A 130 10.23 -10.32 -24.40
N ALA A 131 10.56 -11.14 -23.40
CA ALA A 131 9.70 -12.21 -22.92
C ALA A 131 8.38 -11.67 -22.35
N ILE A 132 8.43 -10.61 -21.55
CA ILE A 132 7.25 -9.91 -21.04
C ILE A 132 6.42 -9.33 -22.19
N ASP A 133 7.06 -8.61 -23.11
CA ASP A 133 6.39 -8.00 -24.26
C ASP A 133 5.71 -9.03 -25.17
N SER A 134 6.27 -10.24 -25.29
CA SER A 134 5.70 -11.32 -26.10
C SER A 134 4.36 -11.86 -25.58
N LEU A 135 4.01 -11.61 -24.31
CA LEU A 135 2.70 -11.93 -23.77
C LEU A 135 1.59 -11.05 -24.36
N ALA A 136 1.94 -9.87 -24.90
CA ALA A 136 1.02 -8.95 -25.57
C ALA A 136 -0.26 -8.63 -24.74
N GLY A 137 -0.10 -8.48 -23.42
CA GLY A 137 -1.20 -8.23 -22.48
C GLY A 137 -2.07 -9.45 -22.15
N LYS A 138 -1.71 -10.64 -22.63
CA LYS A 138 -2.34 -11.90 -22.21
C LYS A 138 -1.73 -12.38 -20.89
N PRO A 139 -2.53 -13.05 -20.03
CA PRO A 139 -2.00 -13.66 -18.82
C PRO A 139 -0.91 -14.68 -19.09
N GLY A 140 0.18 -14.60 -18.32
CA GLY A 140 1.28 -15.54 -18.47
C GLY A 140 2.27 -15.55 -17.31
N VAL A 141 2.76 -16.76 -17.03
CA VAL A 141 3.90 -17.00 -16.14
C VAL A 141 5.16 -17.13 -16.97
N ILE A 142 6.16 -16.30 -16.67
CA ILE A 142 7.53 -16.42 -17.16
C ILE A 142 8.34 -17.09 -16.06
N GLN A 143 8.66 -18.36 -16.29
CA GLN A 143 9.40 -19.20 -15.36
C GLN A 143 10.90 -19.08 -15.61
N PHE A 144 11.67 -18.82 -14.57
CA PHE A 144 13.12 -19.00 -14.58
C PHE A 144 13.46 -20.41 -14.11
N GLU A 145 14.34 -21.08 -14.82
CA GLU A 145 14.96 -22.30 -14.33
C GLU A 145 15.95 -22.00 -13.19
N ALA A 146 16.35 -23.03 -12.46
CA ALA A 146 17.41 -22.92 -11.46
C ALA A 146 18.70 -22.37 -12.11
N GLY A 147 19.36 -21.42 -11.46
CA GLY A 147 20.59 -20.81 -11.98
C GLY A 147 20.70 -19.33 -11.69
N THR A 148 21.78 -18.74 -12.21
CA THR A 148 22.14 -17.33 -12.00
C THR A 148 21.94 -16.53 -13.28
N TYR A 149 21.29 -15.37 -13.16
CA TYR A 149 21.00 -14.44 -14.27
C TYR A 149 21.55 -13.07 -13.92
N LEU A 150 22.27 -12.42 -14.83
CA LEU A 150 22.73 -11.04 -14.66
C LEU A 150 21.72 -10.07 -15.31
N LEU A 151 21.33 -9.02 -14.57
CA LEU A 151 20.59 -7.87 -15.07
C LEU A 151 21.43 -6.60 -14.87
N SER A 152 22.15 -6.17 -15.91
CA SER A 152 23.18 -5.12 -15.80
C SER A 152 22.93 -3.89 -16.67
N SER A 153 21.96 -3.93 -17.59
CA SER A 153 21.62 -2.76 -18.43
C SER A 153 21.13 -1.56 -17.61
N ASN A 154 20.99 -0.42 -18.29
CA ASN A 154 20.46 0.81 -17.71
C ASN A 154 18.93 0.82 -17.60
N ASP A 155 18.26 -0.17 -18.22
CA ASP A 155 16.80 -0.20 -18.35
C ASP A 155 16.11 -0.89 -17.18
N SER A 156 14.92 -0.40 -16.85
CA SER A 156 13.97 -1.08 -15.97
C SER A 156 13.26 -2.21 -16.71
N ILE A 157 13.02 -3.32 -16.01
CA ILE A 157 12.08 -4.37 -16.41
C ILE A 157 10.67 -3.89 -16.05
N ARG A 158 9.82 -3.67 -17.05
CA ARG A 158 8.47 -3.12 -16.89
C ARG A 158 7.42 -4.23 -16.97
N LEU A 159 6.61 -4.34 -15.93
CA LEU A 159 5.62 -5.39 -15.76
C LEU A 159 4.20 -4.83 -15.96
N PRO A 160 3.56 -5.09 -17.12
CA PRO A 160 2.16 -4.77 -17.34
C PRO A 160 1.26 -5.80 -16.61
N SER A 161 -0.06 -5.61 -16.69
CA SER A 161 -1.03 -6.52 -16.07
C SER A 161 -0.85 -7.97 -16.51
N PHE A 162 -1.24 -8.90 -15.63
CA PHE A 162 -1.30 -10.34 -15.87
C PHE A 162 0.04 -11.03 -16.12
N VAL A 163 1.14 -10.44 -15.66
CA VAL A 163 2.49 -11.01 -15.78
C VAL A 163 2.98 -11.51 -14.43
N VAL A 164 3.38 -12.79 -14.38
CA VAL A 164 4.06 -13.36 -13.23
C VAL A 164 5.48 -13.75 -13.61
N LEU A 165 6.46 -13.16 -12.93
CA LEU A 165 7.85 -13.62 -12.96
C LEU A 165 8.06 -14.61 -11.82
N ARG A 166 8.44 -15.85 -12.12
CA ARG A 166 8.56 -16.91 -11.12
C ARG A 166 9.89 -17.65 -11.25
N GLY A 167 10.66 -17.74 -10.15
CA GLY A 167 11.80 -18.66 -10.06
C GLY A 167 11.44 -20.00 -9.41
N GLN A 168 12.43 -20.76 -8.98
CA GLN A 168 12.21 -22.09 -8.40
C GLN A 168 11.61 -22.01 -6.98
N PRO A 169 10.54 -22.78 -6.68
CA PRO A 169 9.80 -22.70 -5.41
C PRO A 169 10.53 -23.38 -4.23
N THR A 170 11.81 -23.07 -4.05
CA THR A 170 12.61 -23.44 -2.88
C THR A 170 12.79 -22.21 -1.99
N THR A 171 13.19 -22.42 -0.73
CA THR A 171 13.50 -21.33 0.22
C THR A 171 14.85 -21.60 0.89
N PRO A 172 15.92 -20.86 0.56
CA PRO A 172 15.98 -19.84 -0.49
C PRO A 172 15.76 -20.44 -1.90
N SER A 173 15.33 -19.60 -2.84
CA SER A 173 15.17 -20.00 -4.24
C SER A 173 16.53 -20.37 -4.89
N THR A 174 16.56 -21.39 -5.74
CA THR A 174 17.73 -21.69 -6.59
C THR A 174 17.81 -20.80 -7.84
N THR A 175 16.85 -19.89 -8.05
CA THR A 175 16.91 -18.83 -9.06
C THR A 175 17.52 -17.57 -8.45
N VAL A 176 18.71 -17.21 -8.92
CA VAL A 176 19.47 -16.04 -8.43
C VAL A 176 19.54 -14.97 -9.51
N ILE A 177 19.05 -13.78 -9.21
CA ILE A 177 19.14 -12.58 -10.05
C ILE A 177 20.27 -11.70 -9.51
N ARG A 178 21.42 -11.68 -10.19
CA ARG A 178 22.51 -10.72 -9.94
C ARG A 178 22.19 -9.43 -10.65
N VAL A 179 22.39 -8.31 -9.98
CA VAL A 179 22.01 -6.98 -10.47
C VAL A 179 23.21 -6.05 -10.40
N SER A 180 23.51 -5.38 -11.50
CA SER A 180 24.55 -4.36 -11.59
C SER A 180 24.12 -3.22 -12.51
N GLY A 181 25.05 -2.32 -12.86
CA GLY A 181 24.76 -1.17 -13.72
C GLY A 181 24.33 0.08 -12.95
N PRO A 182 23.84 1.11 -13.65
CA PRO A 182 23.56 2.40 -13.04
C PRO A 182 22.26 2.40 -12.22
N PRO A 183 22.06 3.45 -11.39
CA PRO A 183 20.86 3.67 -10.60
C PRO A 183 19.57 3.63 -11.42
N ARG A 184 18.61 2.81 -11.00
CA ARG A 184 17.28 2.65 -11.62
C ARG A 184 16.33 1.89 -10.71
N ASN A 185 15.04 1.90 -11.03
CA ASN A 185 14.15 0.85 -10.53
C ASN A 185 14.43 -0.41 -11.37
N LEU A 186 14.75 -1.54 -10.75
CA LEU A 186 15.02 -2.78 -11.48
C LEU A 186 13.71 -3.35 -12.05
N PHE A 187 12.76 -3.70 -11.18
CA PHE A 187 11.42 -4.11 -11.58
C PHE A 187 10.41 -2.98 -11.34
N GLU A 188 9.72 -2.52 -12.39
CA GLU A 188 8.63 -1.54 -12.30
C GLU A 188 7.29 -2.26 -12.53
N ILE A 189 6.46 -2.36 -11.48
CA ILE A 189 5.07 -2.85 -11.56
C ILE A 189 4.16 -1.64 -11.72
N GLY A 190 3.66 -1.41 -12.93
CA GLY A 190 2.84 -0.24 -13.26
C GLY A 190 3.63 1.07 -13.29
N ASP A 191 2.98 2.16 -13.69
CA ASP A 191 3.63 3.47 -13.85
C ASP A 191 3.98 4.08 -12.48
N PRO A 192 5.28 4.27 -12.13
CA PRO A 192 5.69 4.88 -10.86
C PRO A 192 5.20 6.31 -10.64
N LYS A 193 4.72 6.96 -11.71
CA LYS A 193 4.19 8.33 -11.72
C LYS A 193 2.68 8.38 -11.95
N ALA A 194 1.98 7.24 -11.89
CA ALA A 194 0.52 7.23 -11.97
C ALA A 194 -0.08 8.15 -10.91
N SER A 195 -1.12 8.88 -11.26
CA SER A 195 -1.88 9.76 -10.36
C SER A 195 -3.33 9.81 -10.84
N GLY A 196 -4.28 9.87 -9.90
CA GLY A 196 -5.65 10.22 -10.24
C GLY A 196 -5.90 11.72 -10.20
N ALA A 197 -7.13 12.13 -10.49
CA ALA A 197 -7.55 13.52 -10.53
C ALA A 197 -8.95 13.70 -9.96
N LEU A 198 -9.17 14.80 -9.23
CA LEU A 198 -10.52 15.22 -8.85
C LEU A 198 -11.33 15.56 -10.10
N ARG A 199 -12.62 15.23 -10.07
CA ARG A 199 -13.60 15.44 -11.14
C ARG A 199 -14.85 16.13 -10.58
N PRO A 200 -14.75 17.34 -10.03
CA PRO A 200 -15.92 18.03 -9.46
C PRO A 200 -17.05 18.21 -10.47
N GLU A 201 -16.73 18.26 -11.77
CA GLU A 201 -17.70 18.29 -12.86
C GLU A 201 -18.56 17.02 -12.98
N GLU A 202 -18.08 15.89 -12.44
CA GLU A 202 -18.78 14.60 -12.39
C GLU A 202 -19.47 14.35 -11.04
N GLY A 203 -19.38 15.31 -10.10
CA GLY A 203 -20.00 15.27 -8.79
C GLY A 203 -19.15 15.93 -7.72
N ALA A 204 -19.71 16.89 -7.01
CA ALA A 204 -19.12 17.47 -5.80
C ALA A 204 -20.22 17.92 -4.85
N SER A 205 -20.09 17.60 -3.57
CA SER A 205 -21.03 18.08 -2.55
C SER A 205 -20.36 18.21 -1.19
N GLN A 206 -20.74 19.25 -0.45
CA GLN A 206 -20.25 19.48 0.90
C GLN A 206 -20.76 18.41 1.86
N ILE A 207 -19.90 18.01 2.80
CA ILE A 207 -20.29 17.11 3.89
C ILE A 207 -21.01 17.93 4.95
N ILE A 208 -22.25 17.55 5.28
CA ILE A 208 -23.10 18.29 6.24
C ILE A 208 -23.11 17.68 7.65
N GLN A 209 -22.46 16.53 7.84
CA GLN A 209 -22.28 15.94 9.16
C GLN A 209 -21.16 16.68 9.90
N SER A 210 -21.33 16.97 11.18
CA SER A 210 -20.28 17.64 11.98
C SER A 210 -18.98 16.84 12.05
N TYR A 211 -19.09 15.51 12.06
CA TYR A 211 -17.96 14.60 12.16
C TYR A 211 -18.22 13.31 11.40
N VAL A 212 -17.23 12.88 10.60
CA VAL A 212 -17.21 11.56 9.94
C VAL A 212 -16.07 10.75 10.56
N GLY A 213 -16.41 9.73 11.32
CA GLY A 213 -15.44 8.99 12.13
C GLY A 213 -14.56 8.00 11.37
N VAL A 214 -13.48 7.60 12.01
CA VAL A 214 -12.74 6.37 11.65
C VAL A 214 -13.72 5.20 11.71
N GLY A 215 -13.73 4.33 10.70
CA GLY A 215 -14.73 3.27 10.60
C GLY A 215 -15.93 3.59 9.73
N ALA A 216 -16.20 4.87 9.45
CA ALA A 216 -17.37 5.26 8.68
C ALA A 216 -17.39 4.65 7.27
N LYS A 217 -18.55 4.11 6.88
CA LYS A 217 -18.85 3.62 5.52
C LYS A 217 -19.88 4.47 4.78
N SER A 218 -20.23 5.61 5.34
CA SER A 218 -21.24 6.49 4.74
C SER A 218 -21.09 7.92 5.24
N VAL A 219 -21.58 8.86 4.44
CA VAL A 219 -21.65 10.28 4.79
C VAL A 219 -22.97 10.87 4.33
N GLU A 220 -23.42 11.92 5.01
CA GLU A 220 -24.49 12.78 4.51
C GLU A 220 -23.89 14.01 3.84
N VAL A 221 -24.34 14.28 2.62
CA VAL A 221 -23.92 15.42 1.81
C VAL A 221 -25.09 16.37 1.56
N GLU A 222 -24.81 17.59 1.13
CA GLU A 222 -25.85 18.56 0.80
C GLU A 222 -26.72 18.11 -0.39
N ASN A 223 -26.11 17.47 -1.40
CA ASN A 223 -26.80 17.04 -2.61
C ASN A 223 -26.09 15.83 -3.26
N ALA A 224 -26.75 14.67 -3.26
CA ALA A 224 -26.20 13.44 -3.85
C ALA A 224 -26.54 13.25 -5.35
N SER A 225 -27.33 14.12 -5.98
CA SER A 225 -27.94 13.89 -7.31
C SER A 225 -26.97 13.69 -8.47
N GLN A 226 -25.73 14.18 -8.36
CA GLN A 226 -24.70 14.00 -9.39
C GLN A 226 -23.92 12.69 -9.24
N PHE A 227 -23.98 12.05 -8.07
CA PHE A 227 -23.25 10.83 -7.78
C PHE A 227 -23.97 9.58 -8.28
N LYS A 228 -23.20 8.54 -8.57
CA LYS A 228 -23.71 7.26 -9.08
C LYS A 228 -23.11 6.08 -8.33
N ILE A 229 -23.88 5.02 -8.16
CA ILE A 229 -23.37 3.74 -7.64
C ILE A 229 -22.25 3.23 -8.57
N GLY A 230 -21.17 2.72 -7.98
CA GLY A 230 -19.94 2.29 -8.66
C GLY A 230 -18.99 3.43 -9.07
N GLN A 231 -19.32 4.69 -8.77
CA GLN A 231 -18.44 5.82 -9.04
C GLN A 231 -17.30 5.87 -8.01
N SER A 232 -16.07 6.09 -8.50
CA SER A 232 -14.94 6.42 -7.63
C SER A 232 -15.06 7.87 -7.15
N ILE A 233 -14.90 8.06 -5.85
CA ILE A 233 -14.92 9.36 -5.18
C ILE A 233 -13.70 9.49 -4.28
N VAL A 234 -13.47 10.69 -3.78
CA VAL A 234 -12.64 10.91 -2.60
C VAL A 234 -13.45 11.60 -1.51
N VAL A 235 -13.27 11.16 -0.27
CA VAL A 235 -13.57 11.99 0.89
C VAL A 235 -12.42 12.99 0.97
N HIS A 236 -12.73 14.24 0.65
CA HIS A 236 -11.77 15.33 0.43
C HIS A 236 -11.80 16.31 1.60
N ARG A 237 -10.61 16.73 2.05
CA ARG A 237 -10.42 17.94 2.85
C ARG A 237 -9.10 18.61 2.47
N LEU A 238 -8.97 19.89 2.80
CA LEU A 238 -7.69 20.57 2.76
C LEU A 238 -7.06 20.61 4.14
N VAL A 239 -5.74 20.66 4.17
CA VAL A 239 -4.99 21.06 5.35
C VAL A 239 -5.27 22.54 5.61
N THR A 240 -5.82 22.85 6.78
CA THR A 240 -6.14 24.21 7.24
C THR A 240 -5.16 24.67 8.29
N GLU A 241 -5.08 25.97 8.52
CA GLU A 241 -4.30 26.52 9.64
C GLU A 241 -4.88 26.07 10.98
N SER A 242 -6.21 26.07 11.09
CA SER A 242 -6.97 25.54 12.23
C SER A 242 -6.55 24.11 12.56
N TRP A 243 -6.54 23.20 11.57
CA TRP A 243 -6.14 21.81 11.80
C TRP A 243 -4.65 21.66 12.18
N VAL A 244 -3.76 22.45 11.60
CA VAL A 244 -2.33 22.43 11.96
C VAL A 244 -2.13 22.90 13.40
N ALA A 245 -2.86 23.92 13.84
CA ALA A 245 -2.84 24.43 15.21
C ALA A 245 -3.48 23.45 16.21
N ASP A 246 -4.63 22.86 15.87
CA ASP A 246 -5.32 21.83 16.68
C ASP A 246 -4.43 20.60 16.90
N MET A 247 -3.59 20.26 15.91
CA MET A 247 -2.60 19.17 16.00
C MET A 247 -1.30 19.59 16.69
N GLU A 248 -1.20 20.84 17.16
CA GLU A 248 -0.03 21.48 17.79
C GLU A 248 1.22 21.55 16.91
N MET A 249 1.03 21.50 15.59
CA MET A 249 2.13 21.38 14.61
C MET A 249 2.55 22.72 13.99
N ASP A 250 1.93 23.81 14.43
CA ASP A 250 2.24 25.21 14.07
C ASP A 250 3.50 25.74 14.78
N LYS A 251 3.92 25.09 15.88
CA LYS A 251 5.02 25.51 16.76
C LYS A 251 6.39 24.88 16.47
N LEU A 252 6.52 24.10 15.39
CA LEU A 252 7.77 23.42 15.08
C LEU A 252 8.85 24.44 14.67
N VAL A 253 9.97 24.51 15.40
CA VAL A 253 11.09 25.44 15.11
C VAL A 253 12.43 24.72 15.14
N ARG A 254 13.26 24.94 14.13
CA ARG A 254 14.64 24.42 14.04
C ARG A 254 15.59 25.54 13.64
N ASN A 255 16.63 25.77 14.42
CA ASN A 255 17.64 26.82 14.19
C ASN A 255 17.00 28.22 13.97
N GLY A 256 15.99 28.57 14.77
CA GLY A 256 15.26 29.84 14.66
C GLY A 256 14.33 29.97 13.44
N LYS A 257 14.19 28.92 12.62
CA LYS A 257 13.28 28.90 11.47
C LYS A 257 12.08 28.00 11.73
N GLN A 258 10.88 28.50 11.44
CA GLN A 258 9.67 27.70 11.49
C GLN A 258 9.79 26.52 10.52
N GLN A 259 9.38 25.35 11.00
CA GLN A 259 9.30 24.12 10.23
C GLN A 259 7.84 23.88 9.89
N LEU A 260 7.59 23.31 8.71
CA LEU A 260 6.25 23.04 8.26
C LEU A 260 5.94 21.58 8.49
N TRP A 261 4.82 21.27 9.14
CA TRP A 261 4.25 19.92 9.11
C TRP A 261 3.54 19.71 7.78
N LEU A 262 2.21 19.78 7.69
CA LEU A 262 1.56 19.80 6.38
C LEU A 262 1.34 21.24 5.91
N ALA A 263 1.60 21.51 4.63
CA ALA A 263 1.36 22.82 4.06
C ALA A 263 -0.15 23.08 3.97
N PRO A 264 -0.66 24.23 4.43
CA PRO A 264 -2.04 24.62 4.18
C PRO A 264 -2.39 24.48 2.69
N LYS A 265 -3.65 24.12 2.40
CA LYS A 265 -4.16 23.78 1.06
C LYS A 265 -3.62 22.49 0.43
N THR A 266 -2.79 21.73 1.14
CA THR A 266 -2.52 20.34 0.73
C THR A 266 -3.81 19.54 0.80
N SER A 267 -4.14 18.77 -0.23
CA SER A 267 -5.29 17.85 -0.17
C SER A 267 -4.98 16.61 0.68
N VAL A 268 -5.92 16.24 1.55
CA VAL A 268 -5.95 14.96 2.25
C VAL A 268 -7.14 14.19 1.69
N ASN A 269 -6.86 13.18 0.88
CA ASN A 269 -7.86 12.45 0.11
C ASN A 269 -7.93 10.99 0.57
N GLN A 270 -9.14 10.48 0.76
CA GLN A 270 -9.40 9.06 0.97
C GLN A 270 -10.26 8.53 -0.20
N GLU A 271 -9.65 7.77 -1.12
CA GLU A 271 -10.34 7.17 -2.28
C GLU A 271 -11.35 6.11 -1.83
N ARG A 272 -12.59 6.20 -2.30
CA ARG A 272 -13.66 5.22 -2.07
C ARG A 272 -14.48 4.98 -3.34
N GLU A 273 -15.30 3.95 -3.33
CA GLU A 273 -16.24 3.61 -4.38
C GLU A 273 -17.66 3.53 -3.82
N ILE A 274 -18.60 4.23 -4.47
CA ILE A 274 -19.97 4.30 -3.99
C ILE A 274 -20.65 2.94 -4.15
N THR A 275 -21.20 2.40 -3.06
CA THR A 275 -21.94 1.13 -3.04
C THR A 275 -23.44 1.32 -3.01
N ALA A 276 -23.92 2.41 -2.40
CA ALA A 276 -25.34 2.75 -2.34
C ALA A 276 -25.56 4.25 -2.15
N ILE A 277 -26.73 4.73 -2.59
CA ILE A 277 -27.20 6.10 -2.40
C ILE A 277 -28.64 6.04 -1.88
N SER A 278 -28.91 6.69 -0.76
CA SER A 278 -30.24 6.79 -0.16
C SER A 278 -30.55 8.24 0.19
N GLY A 279 -31.31 8.92 -0.66
CA GLY A 279 -31.47 10.38 -0.57
C GLY A 279 -30.11 11.06 -0.69
N ASN A 280 -29.76 11.87 0.31
CA ASN A 280 -28.47 12.56 0.41
C ASN A 280 -27.40 11.79 1.20
N ARG A 281 -27.69 10.55 1.60
CA ARG A 281 -26.71 9.68 2.24
C ARG A 281 -26.01 8.82 1.18
N ILE A 282 -24.68 8.92 1.13
CA ILE A 282 -23.83 8.15 0.23
C ILE A 282 -23.07 7.11 1.04
N MET A 283 -23.06 5.86 0.58
CA MET A 283 -22.38 4.73 1.21
C MET A 283 -21.26 4.22 0.31
N TRP A 284 -20.21 3.65 0.91
CA TRP A 284 -19.04 3.12 0.19
C TRP A 284 -18.53 1.80 0.78
N GLU A 285 -17.53 1.23 0.13
CA GLU A 285 -17.05 -0.13 0.29
C GLU A 285 -16.10 -0.33 1.48
N ILE A 286 -15.12 0.57 1.67
CA ILE A 286 -14.06 0.43 2.71
C ILE A 286 -14.21 1.50 3.81
N PRO A 287 -14.17 1.15 5.10
CA PRO A 287 -14.19 2.11 6.21
C PRO A 287 -13.11 3.21 6.12
N LEU A 288 -13.39 4.41 6.59
CA LEU A 288 -12.37 5.46 6.72
C LEU A 288 -11.29 5.09 7.74
N THR A 289 -10.05 5.50 7.46
CA THR A 289 -8.93 5.35 8.40
C THR A 289 -8.46 6.69 8.96
N ASP A 290 -8.83 7.81 8.32
CA ASP A 290 -8.71 9.16 8.85
C ASP A 290 -10.11 9.71 9.08
N SER A 291 -10.35 10.35 10.22
CA SER A 291 -11.61 11.03 10.48
C SER A 291 -11.64 12.40 9.79
N VAL A 292 -12.86 12.93 9.63
CA VAL A 292 -13.09 14.27 9.12
C VAL A 292 -13.90 15.04 10.15
N ASN A 293 -13.25 15.95 10.87
CA ASN A 293 -13.94 16.96 11.66
C ASN A 293 -14.27 18.16 10.76
N VAL A 294 -15.55 18.36 10.45
CA VAL A 294 -15.98 19.40 9.51
C VAL A 294 -15.71 20.80 10.06
N SER A 295 -15.84 21.02 11.38
CA SER A 295 -15.58 22.33 11.96
C SER A 295 -14.11 22.76 11.88
N SER A 296 -13.17 21.80 11.90
CA SER A 296 -11.73 22.06 11.73
C SER A 296 -11.29 22.04 10.24
N SER A 297 -12.23 21.89 9.31
CA SER A 297 -11.95 21.80 7.87
C SER A 297 -12.09 23.12 7.11
N ASP A 298 -12.47 24.21 7.78
CA ASP A 298 -12.75 25.53 7.18
C ASP A 298 -13.63 25.42 5.91
N ASP A 299 -14.74 24.67 6.00
CA ASP A 299 -15.70 24.39 4.92
C ASP A 299 -15.11 23.68 3.67
N THR A 300 -13.98 23.00 3.82
CA THR A 300 -13.34 22.25 2.71
C THR A 300 -13.72 20.77 2.67
N ALA A 301 -14.36 20.25 3.72
CA ALA A 301 -14.78 18.85 3.81
C ALA A 301 -15.90 18.52 2.82
N SER A 302 -15.56 17.77 1.77
CA SER A 302 -16.48 17.47 0.67
C SER A 302 -16.34 16.03 0.17
N LEU A 303 -17.39 15.53 -0.46
CA LEU A 303 -17.31 14.38 -1.33
C LEU A 303 -17.11 14.86 -2.76
N VAL A 304 -16.10 14.34 -3.46
CA VAL A 304 -15.78 14.76 -4.84
C VAL A 304 -15.58 13.52 -5.70
N ALA A 305 -16.19 13.49 -6.88
CA ALA A 305 -15.94 12.46 -7.87
C ALA A 305 -14.45 12.43 -8.26
N TYR A 306 -13.95 11.23 -8.55
CA TYR A 306 -12.53 10.99 -8.69
C TYR A 306 -12.23 10.08 -9.89
N GLN A 307 -11.36 10.58 -10.78
CA GLN A 307 -10.73 9.73 -11.77
C GLN A 307 -9.56 9.01 -11.13
N ALA A 308 -9.75 7.73 -10.78
CA ALA A 308 -8.69 6.89 -10.24
C ALA A 308 -7.48 6.79 -11.21
N PRO A 309 -6.24 6.65 -10.70
CA PRO A 309 -5.07 6.39 -11.53
C PRO A 309 -5.24 5.09 -12.34
N ILE A 310 -4.54 5.00 -13.48
CA ILE A 310 -4.40 3.73 -14.19
C ILE A 310 -3.60 2.78 -13.31
N ARG A 311 -4.15 1.60 -13.05
CA ARG A 311 -3.51 0.55 -12.26
C ARG A 311 -3.36 -0.72 -13.07
N VAL A 312 -2.14 -1.25 -13.14
CA VAL A 312 -1.92 -2.62 -13.62
C VAL A 312 -2.43 -3.61 -12.57
N GLN A 313 -2.80 -4.81 -13.00
CA GLN A 313 -3.42 -5.82 -12.14
C GLN A 313 -2.79 -7.18 -12.33
N GLU A 314 -2.89 -8.05 -11.32
CA GLU A 314 -2.47 -9.46 -11.43
C GLU A 314 -0.99 -9.58 -11.82
N VAL A 315 -0.13 -8.79 -11.18
CA VAL A 315 1.32 -8.85 -11.40
C VAL A 315 2.00 -9.51 -10.20
N GLY A 316 2.79 -10.54 -10.48
CA GLY A 316 3.51 -11.31 -9.48
C GLY A 316 5.02 -11.33 -9.69
N ILE A 317 5.80 -11.19 -8.62
CA ILE A 317 7.23 -11.55 -8.60
C ILE A 317 7.44 -12.57 -7.48
N GLU A 318 7.91 -13.76 -7.86
CA GLU A 318 7.91 -14.90 -6.95
C GLU A 318 9.18 -15.73 -6.99
N ASN A 319 9.52 -16.32 -5.83
CA ASN A 319 10.47 -17.43 -5.72
C ASN A 319 11.86 -17.12 -6.30
N MET A 320 12.52 -16.06 -5.83
CA MET A 320 13.86 -15.69 -6.33
C MET A 320 14.72 -15.00 -5.28
N VAL A 321 16.03 -15.13 -5.45
CA VAL A 321 17.04 -14.37 -4.70
C VAL A 321 17.54 -13.23 -5.58
N VAL A 322 17.48 -11.98 -5.11
CA VAL A 322 17.97 -10.81 -5.83
C VAL A 322 19.18 -10.24 -5.09
N ILE A 323 20.32 -10.15 -5.79
CA ILE A 323 21.61 -9.77 -5.20
C ILE A 323 22.18 -8.60 -5.99
N GLN A 324 22.46 -7.48 -5.32
CA GLN A 324 23.21 -6.41 -5.96
C GLN A 324 24.72 -6.70 -5.94
N VAL A 325 25.39 -6.51 -7.08
CA VAL A 325 26.84 -6.64 -7.22
C VAL A 325 27.38 -5.47 -8.06
N PRO A 326 28.26 -4.59 -7.52
CA PRO A 326 28.73 -4.58 -6.13
C PRO A 326 27.62 -4.20 -5.14
N ASP A 327 27.83 -4.59 -3.88
CA ASP A 327 26.99 -4.20 -2.75
C ASP A 327 26.93 -2.68 -2.61
N SER A 328 25.73 -2.13 -2.36
CA SER A 328 25.51 -0.71 -2.11
C SER A 328 24.99 -0.38 -0.73
N SER A 329 24.77 -1.37 0.14
CA SER A 329 24.07 -1.22 1.42
C SER A 329 24.74 -0.23 2.37
N SER A 330 26.05 0.00 2.23
CA SER A 330 26.83 0.99 3.01
C SER A 330 26.81 2.40 2.42
N LEU A 331 26.24 2.61 1.22
CA LEU A 331 26.16 3.94 0.63
C LEU A 331 25.22 4.83 1.45
N GLU A 332 25.60 6.11 1.52
CA GLU A 332 24.78 7.14 2.18
C GLU A 332 23.39 7.23 1.54
N VAL A 333 22.37 7.28 2.39
CA VAL A 333 20.98 7.52 1.98
C VAL A 333 20.89 8.79 1.16
N GLY A 334 20.19 8.72 0.02
CA GLY A 334 20.06 9.81 -0.94
C GLY A 334 21.05 9.74 -2.11
N LYS A 335 22.10 8.89 -2.04
CA LYS A 335 22.87 8.54 -3.23
C LYS A 335 21.98 7.76 -4.20
N PRO A 336 21.91 8.14 -5.50
CA PRO A 336 21.20 7.36 -6.49
C PRO A 336 21.74 5.93 -6.53
N THR A 337 20.86 4.94 -6.35
CA THR A 337 21.17 3.51 -6.36
C THR A 337 20.07 2.73 -7.10
N ILE A 338 20.20 1.40 -7.16
CA ILE A 338 19.17 0.55 -7.72
C ILE A 338 18.12 0.26 -6.64
N LEU A 339 16.84 0.51 -6.94
CA LEU A 339 15.73 0.02 -6.14
C LEU A 339 15.24 -1.30 -6.77
N PRO A 340 15.30 -2.44 -6.05
CA PRO A 340 14.87 -3.73 -6.60
C PRO A 340 13.46 -3.73 -7.18
N ILE A 341 12.48 -3.21 -6.43
CA ILE A 341 11.07 -3.29 -6.83
C ILE A 341 10.38 -1.94 -6.60
N ARG A 342 9.83 -1.35 -7.66
CA ARG A 342 9.00 -0.15 -7.61
C ARG A 342 7.58 -0.51 -8.01
N ILE A 343 6.61 -0.27 -7.12
CA ILE A 343 5.20 -0.54 -7.35
C ILE A 343 4.46 0.79 -7.55
N GLY A 344 4.16 1.09 -8.81
CA GLY A 344 3.52 2.32 -9.28
C GLY A 344 2.00 2.28 -9.18
N GLY A 345 1.31 2.75 -10.23
CA GLY A 345 -0.12 2.50 -10.41
C GLY A 345 -0.38 1.01 -10.59
N ALA A 346 -0.70 0.34 -9.49
CA ALA A 346 -0.94 -1.11 -9.44
C ALA A 346 -2.06 -1.43 -8.44
N GLU A 347 -2.87 -2.44 -8.73
CA GLU A 347 -3.82 -3.02 -7.78
C GLU A 347 -3.89 -4.54 -7.91
N ASP A 348 -4.09 -5.26 -6.81
CA ASP A 348 -4.16 -6.73 -6.83
C ASP A 348 -2.88 -7.38 -7.38
N CYS A 349 -1.73 -6.93 -6.87
CA CYS A 349 -0.40 -7.45 -7.21
C CYS A 349 0.30 -8.02 -5.98
N TRP A 350 1.31 -8.87 -6.18
CA TRP A 350 2.00 -9.51 -5.09
C TRP A 350 3.49 -9.76 -5.32
N ILE A 351 4.22 -9.87 -4.21
CA ILE A 351 5.59 -10.37 -4.14
C ILE A 351 5.58 -11.55 -3.16
N ARG A 352 6.12 -12.71 -3.55
CA ARG A 352 6.08 -13.92 -2.71
C ARG A 352 7.41 -14.66 -2.71
N ASN A 353 7.91 -15.05 -1.53
CA ASN A 353 9.14 -15.84 -1.42
C ASN A 353 10.33 -15.21 -2.17
N VAL A 354 10.57 -13.91 -1.91
CA VAL A 354 11.70 -13.17 -2.48
C VAL A 354 12.72 -12.87 -1.39
N GLN A 355 13.99 -13.17 -1.66
CA GLN A 355 15.11 -12.83 -0.78
C GLN A 355 15.97 -11.75 -1.44
N VAL A 356 16.37 -10.72 -0.69
CA VAL A 356 17.17 -9.61 -1.22
C VAL A 356 18.38 -9.27 -0.36
N THR A 357 19.48 -8.90 -1.00
CA THR A 357 20.71 -8.47 -0.32
C THR A 357 21.52 -7.51 -1.18
N GLY A 358 22.27 -6.61 -0.54
CA GLY A 358 23.21 -5.70 -1.21
C GLY A 358 22.62 -4.37 -1.69
N PHE A 359 21.38 -4.06 -1.32
CA PHE A 359 20.69 -2.84 -1.74
C PHE A 359 20.56 -1.83 -0.59
N VAL A 360 20.61 -0.53 -0.88
CA VAL A 360 20.27 0.52 0.10
C VAL A 360 18.80 0.42 0.52
N GLU A 361 17.89 0.25 -0.42
CA GLU A 361 16.44 0.13 -0.20
C GLU A 361 15.90 -1.12 -0.92
N PHE A 362 14.76 -1.66 -0.52
CA PHE A 362 14.20 -2.86 -1.18
C PHE A 362 13.00 -2.54 -2.08
N THR A 363 11.94 -1.97 -1.53
CA THR A 363 10.70 -1.75 -2.28
C THR A 363 9.96 -0.48 -1.90
N TYR A 364 9.33 0.14 -2.90
CA TYR A 364 8.53 1.35 -2.73
C TYR A 364 7.17 1.18 -3.39
N LEU A 365 6.12 1.14 -2.56
CA LEU A 365 4.72 1.17 -2.98
C LEU A 365 4.27 2.63 -3.05
N THR A 366 3.97 3.11 -4.25
CA THR A 366 3.55 4.51 -4.46
C THR A 366 2.13 4.78 -3.96
N GLN A 367 1.76 6.05 -3.77
CA GLN A 367 0.41 6.47 -3.37
C GLN A 367 -0.69 5.98 -4.32
N SER A 368 -0.36 5.69 -5.57
CA SER A 368 -1.30 5.19 -6.57
C SER A 368 -1.46 3.67 -6.55
N SER A 369 -0.69 2.95 -5.72
CA SER A 369 -0.84 1.51 -5.52
C SER A 369 -1.87 1.20 -4.44
N ARG A 370 -2.62 0.10 -4.60
CA ARG A 370 -3.49 -0.44 -3.55
C ARG A 370 -3.62 -1.95 -3.61
N ARG A 371 -4.04 -2.62 -2.53
CA ARG A 371 -4.29 -4.09 -2.52
C ARG A 371 -3.06 -4.89 -2.97
N ILE A 372 -1.93 -4.58 -2.35
CA ILE A 372 -0.63 -5.20 -2.64
C ILE A 372 -0.27 -6.15 -1.50
N THR A 373 0.08 -7.40 -1.79
CA THR A 373 0.58 -8.34 -0.76
C THR A 373 2.05 -8.66 -0.97
N LEU A 374 2.88 -8.48 0.07
CA LEU A 374 4.24 -9.01 0.14
C LEU A 374 4.23 -10.14 1.15
N SER A 375 4.47 -11.39 0.74
CA SER A 375 4.49 -12.54 1.64
C SER A 375 5.81 -13.30 1.61
N ASP A 376 6.23 -13.79 2.77
CA ASP A 376 7.35 -14.75 2.91
C ASP A 376 8.69 -14.23 2.34
N PHE A 377 9.03 -12.97 2.59
CA PHE A 377 10.24 -12.35 2.05
C PHE A 377 11.36 -12.19 3.10
N VAL A 378 12.61 -12.13 2.64
CA VAL A 378 13.80 -11.93 3.50
C VAL A 378 14.64 -10.77 2.98
N ILE A 379 15.04 -9.88 3.88
CA ILE A 379 15.97 -8.77 3.63
C ILE A 379 17.24 -9.01 4.43
N THR A 380 18.39 -9.09 3.76
CA THR A 380 19.69 -9.27 4.41
C THR A 380 20.43 -7.94 4.50
N ARG A 381 20.84 -7.59 5.73
CA ARG A 381 21.58 -6.38 6.12
C ARG A 381 22.91 -6.78 6.79
N ASN A 382 23.84 -7.31 6.02
CA ASN A 382 25.12 -7.84 6.50
C ASN A 382 26.29 -6.85 6.37
N VAL A 383 26.02 -5.62 5.94
CA VAL A 383 27.00 -4.55 5.76
C VAL A 383 26.60 -3.37 6.65
N PRO A 384 27.56 -2.73 7.35
CA PRO A 384 27.26 -1.60 8.23
C PRO A 384 26.47 -0.50 7.51
N THR A 385 25.44 0.02 8.17
CA THR A 385 24.70 1.15 7.62
C THR A 385 25.61 2.38 7.56
N SER A 386 25.49 3.17 6.50
CA SER A 386 26.21 4.44 6.36
C SER A 386 26.16 5.28 7.63
N ASN A 387 27.23 6.03 7.94
CA ASN A 387 27.33 6.90 9.12
C ASN A 387 27.15 6.18 10.47
N GLY A 388 27.43 4.87 10.53
CA GLY A 388 27.31 4.07 11.76
C GLY A 388 25.87 4.00 12.28
N GLY A 389 24.88 4.10 11.39
CA GLY A 389 23.46 4.15 11.78
C GLY A 389 23.04 5.48 12.44
N THR A 390 23.86 6.53 12.34
CA THR A 390 23.51 7.88 12.78
C THR A 390 23.09 8.74 11.58
N GLY A 391 22.03 9.55 11.74
CA GLY A 391 21.51 10.40 10.67
C GLY A 391 20.40 9.75 9.83
N ALA A 392 20.41 9.96 8.51
CA ALA A 392 19.42 9.39 7.61
C ALA A 392 19.62 7.88 7.49
N LEU A 393 18.55 7.10 7.65
CA LEU A 393 18.57 5.64 7.57
C LEU A 393 17.86 5.17 6.31
N PRO A 394 18.28 4.03 5.72
CA PRO A 394 17.59 3.46 4.58
C PRO A 394 16.15 3.05 4.90
N LEU A 395 15.28 3.09 3.89
CA LEU A 395 13.90 2.64 3.95
C LEU A 395 13.80 1.32 3.17
N ASP A 396 13.78 0.19 3.88
CA ASP A 396 13.76 -1.11 3.22
C ASP A 396 12.43 -1.26 2.47
N ILE A 397 11.31 -1.05 3.16
CA ILE A 397 9.97 -1.08 2.57
C ILE A 397 9.26 0.25 2.87
N THR A 398 8.88 0.97 1.81
CA THR A 398 8.02 2.14 1.91
C THR A 398 6.61 1.82 1.42
N MET A 399 5.62 1.98 2.28
CA MET A 399 4.19 1.81 2.02
C MET A 399 3.52 3.18 1.89
N ALA A 400 3.60 3.82 0.72
CA ALA A 400 2.89 5.07 0.46
C ALA A 400 1.47 4.85 -0.08
N GLY A 401 1.19 3.66 -0.63
CA GLY A 401 -0.15 3.23 -1.06
C GLY A 401 -1.06 2.79 0.10
N SER A 402 -2.25 2.28 -0.25
CA SER A 402 -3.25 1.81 0.71
C SER A 402 -3.55 0.32 0.57
N GLN A 403 -4.25 -0.27 1.54
CA GLN A 403 -4.70 -1.67 1.47
C GLN A 403 -3.53 -2.65 1.25
N ALA A 404 -2.33 -2.35 1.76
CA ALA A 404 -1.16 -3.20 1.59
C ALA A 404 -1.00 -4.17 2.77
N LEU A 405 -0.63 -5.42 2.48
CA LEU A 405 -0.40 -6.49 3.46
C LEU A 405 1.04 -6.99 3.34
N LEU A 406 1.82 -6.87 4.42
CA LEU A 406 3.11 -7.52 4.59
C LEU A 406 2.93 -8.70 5.54
N LEU A 407 3.20 -9.90 5.05
CA LEU A 407 2.94 -11.14 5.78
C LEU A 407 4.22 -11.96 5.91
N ARG A 408 4.65 -12.21 7.15
CA ARG A 408 5.83 -13.03 7.47
C ARG A 408 7.13 -12.52 6.82
N GLY A 409 7.36 -11.22 6.90
CA GLY A 409 8.63 -10.61 6.49
C GLY A 409 9.76 -10.90 7.48
N THR A 410 10.98 -11.07 6.98
CA THR A 410 12.16 -11.23 7.84
C THR A 410 13.27 -10.24 7.46
N THR A 411 13.87 -9.56 8.44
CA THR A 411 15.15 -8.87 8.28
C THR A 411 16.22 -9.60 9.09
N ILE A 412 17.32 -9.97 8.44
CA ILE A 412 18.50 -10.55 9.08
C ILE A 412 19.62 -9.53 8.92
N GLY A 413 20.16 -8.98 10.01
CA GLY A 413 21.31 -8.09 9.91
C GLY A 413 22.41 -8.30 10.94
N ASN A 414 23.47 -7.49 10.83
CA ASN A 414 24.53 -7.42 11.82
C ASN A 414 24.17 -6.42 12.93
N GLN A 415 24.98 -6.37 13.99
CA GLN A 415 24.71 -5.49 15.14
C GLN A 415 24.86 -4.00 14.80
N ASP A 416 25.70 -3.67 13.82
CA ASP A 416 26.03 -2.32 13.37
C ASP A 416 25.19 -1.84 12.18
N THR A 417 24.10 -2.55 11.85
CA THR A 417 23.12 -2.11 10.86
C THR A 417 21.94 -1.39 11.49
N ALA A 418 21.31 -0.52 10.73
CA ALA A 418 20.13 0.25 11.10
C ALA A 418 19.31 0.58 9.84
N SER A 419 17.99 0.43 9.91
CA SER A 419 17.08 0.80 8.82
C SER A 419 15.65 0.95 9.32
N TYR A 420 14.86 1.73 8.58
CA TYR A 420 13.41 1.64 8.63
C TYR A 420 13.00 0.41 7.82
N ILE A 421 12.92 -0.75 8.48
CA ILE A 421 12.58 -2.03 7.83
C ILE A 421 11.18 -2.00 7.20
N VAL A 422 10.26 -1.24 7.82
CA VAL A 422 8.97 -0.88 7.23
C VAL A 422 8.62 0.54 7.64
N SER A 423 8.18 1.35 6.68
CA SER A 423 7.68 2.70 6.90
C SER A 423 6.46 2.97 6.03
N THR A 424 5.53 3.79 6.53
CA THR A 424 4.51 4.40 5.69
C THR A 424 5.03 5.71 5.09
N GLY A 425 4.47 6.12 3.94
CA GLY A 425 4.79 7.40 3.29
C GLY A 425 3.96 8.59 3.79
N ARG A 426 4.33 9.79 3.34
CA ARG A 426 3.53 11.02 3.53
C ARG A 426 2.12 10.84 2.97
N LEU A 427 1.09 11.17 3.76
CA LEU A 427 -0.33 11.03 3.39
C LEU A 427 -0.71 9.61 2.94
N ALA A 428 0.02 8.59 3.41
CA ALA A 428 -0.36 7.20 3.16
C ALA A 428 -1.66 6.89 3.92
N ALA A 429 -2.71 6.56 3.17
CA ALA A 429 -3.98 6.12 3.73
C ALA A 429 -3.97 4.61 3.97
N GLY A 430 -4.61 4.19 5.06
CA GLY A 430 -4.81 2.78 5.37
C GLY A 430 -6.04 2.19 4.68
N PRO A 431 -6.44 0.97 5.06
CA PRO A 431 -5.75 0.10 6.02
C PRO A 431 -4.46 -0.47 5.45
N ASN A 432 -3.37 -0.46 6.21
CA ASN A 432 -2.09 -1.08 5.85
C ASN A 432 -1.67 -2.01 7.00
N VAL A 433 -1.19 -3.21 6.70
CA VAL A 433 -0.92 -4.26 7.70
C VAL A 433 0.48 -4.82 7.56
N VAL A 434 1.17 -4.96 8.69
CA VAL A 434 2.38 -5.76 8.86
C VAL A 434 2.07 -6.85 9.89
N SER A 435 2.08 -8.11 9.46
CA SER A 435 1.76 -9.26 10.31
C SER A 435 2.89 -10.29 10.28
N GLY A 436 3.38 -10.69 11.46
CA GLY A 436 4.40 -11.74 11.55
C GLY A 436 5.82 -11.32 11.20
N TYR A 437 6.18 -10.04 11.35
CA TYR A 437 7.50 -9.57 10.94
C TYR A 437 8.56 -9.91 12.00
N VAL A 438 9.68 -10.49 11.57
CA VAL A 438 10.82 -10.79 12.46
C VAL A 438 12.06 -10.03 12.00
N ALA A 439 12.70 -9.27 12.89
CA ALA A 439 13.98 -8.63 12.62
C ALA A 439 15.01 -9.03 13.67
N THR A 440 16.16 -9.55 13.21
CA THR A 440 17.25 -10.00 14.08
C THR A 440 18.52 -9.19 13.83
N GLY A 441 19.52 -9.33 14.71
CA GLY A 441 20.84 -8.72 14.56
C GLY A 441 21.00 -7.35 15.19
N SER A 442 20.08 -6.42 14.94
CA SER A 442 20.16 -5.03 15.39
C SER A 442 18.91 -4.54 16.11
N THR A 443 19.12 -3.76 17.17
CA THR A 443 18.08 -3.00 17.89
C THR A 443 17.63 -1.74 17.13
N HIS A 444 18.25 -1.42 15.99
CA HIS A 444 17.96 -0.25 15.15
C HIS A 444 17.18 -0.60 13.87
N HIS A 445 16.70 -1.83 13.73
CA HIS A 445 15.73 -2.20 12.69
C HIS A 445 14.31 -1.83 13.17
N MET A 446 13.72 -0.81 12.56
CA MET A 446 12.49 -0.20 13.06
C MET A 446 11.31 -0.24 12.08
N ILE A 447 10.13 -0.56 12.61
CA ILE A 447 8.85 -0.31 11.95
C ILE A 447 8.35 1.05 12.44
N GLU A 448 8.36 2.05 11.57
CA GLU A 448 8.01 3.42 11.94
C GLU A 448 7.47 4.19 10.73
N PRO A 449 6.23 4.71 10.80
CA PRO A 449 5.73 5.71 9.87
C PRO A 449 6.72 6.84 9.61
N HIS A 450 6.94 7.15 8.34
CA HIS A 450 7.94 8.13 7.92
C HIS A 450 7.27 9.36 7.31
N GLN A 451 7.89 10.53 7.56
CA GLN A 451 7.36 11.86 7.21
C GLN A 451 6.06 12.23 7.94
N ARG A 452 5.08 12.81 7.23
CA ARG A 452 3.95 13.57 7.78
C ARG A 452 2.60 13.06 7.29
N TRP A 453 1.78 12.79 8.31
CA TRP A 453 0.47 12.15 8.41
C TRP A 453 0.21 10.95 7.52
N SER A 454 0.28 9.74 8.08
CA SER A 454 -0.35 8.53 7.57
C SER A 454 -1.48 8.09 8.50
N THR A 455 -2.38 7.21 8.06
CA THR A 455 -3.43 6.67 8.93
C THR A 455 -3.70 5.19 8.71
N GLY A 456 -4.29 4.52 9.70
CA GLY A 456 -4.73 3.12 9.56
C GLY A 456 -3.59 2.15 9.28
N PHE A 457 -2.57 2.13 10.14
CA PHE A 457 -1.44 1.19 10.03
C PHE A 457 -1.44 0.21 11.21
N LEU A 458 -1.57 -1.08 10.92
CA LEU A 458 -1.48 -2.17 11.89
C LEU A 458 -0.10 -2.82 11.82
N VAL A 459 0.54 -2.93 12.97
CA VAL A 459 1.69 -3.81 13.17
C VAL A 459 1.26 -4.86 14.18
N GLU A 460 1.29 -6.13 13.78
CA GLU A 460 0.88 -7.23 14.66
C GLU A 460 1.85 -8.42 14.61
N ASN A 461 1.86 -9.21 15.68
CA ASN A 461 2.63 -10.47 15.77
C ASN A 461 4.08 -10.31 15.31
N SER A 462 4.70 -9.17 15.67
CA SER A 462 5.98 -8.75 15.12
C SER A 462 7.03 -8.58 16.22
N HIS A 463 8.26 -8.99 15.90
CA HIS A 463 9.39 -9.09 16.83
C HIS A 463 10.62 -8.40 16.22
N VAL A 464 10.85 -7.14 16.60
CA VAL A 464 11.79 -6.25 15.88
C VAL A 464 12.55 -5.29 16.80
N GLY A 465 13.60 -4.65 16.28
CA GLY A 465 14.36 -3.58 16.94
C GLY A 465 13.46 -2.56 17.63
N GLN A 466 12.66 -1.85 16.83
CA GLN A 466 11.77 -0.80 17.35
C GLN A 466 10.42 -0.78 16.63
N ILE A 467 9.37 -0.41 17.34
CA ILE A 467 8.05 -0.08 16.76
C ILE A 467 7.64 1.30 17.28
N ASN A 468 7.49 2.27 16.39
CA ASN A 468 7.28 3.66 16.78
C ASN A 468 6.11 4.29 16.00
N LEU A 469 4.99 4.55 16.68
CA LEU A 469 3.88 5.39 16.21
C LEU A 469 3.92 6.70 16.99
N LYS A 470 4.58 7.74 16.46
CA LYS A 470 4.99 8.90 17.27
C LYS A 470 4.98 10.24 16.54
N ASN A 471 5.05 11.31 17.32
CA ASN A 471 5.45 12.62 16.85
C ASN A 471 6.97 12.63 16.63
N ARG A 472 7.39 12.94 15.39
CA ARG A 472 8.80 13.04 14.99
C ARG A 472 9.35 14.46 15.10
N GLY A 473 8.54 15.41 15.57
CA GLY A 473 8.91 16.79 15.83
C GLY A 473 9.62 17.43 14.64
N ILE A 474 10.78 18.02 14.91
CA ILE A 474 11.58 18.79 13.94
C ILE A 474 12.52 17.94 13.09
N MET A 475 12.39 16.60 13.10
CA MET A 475 13.15 15.74 12.18
C MET A 475 12.87 16.14 10.72
N GLY A 476 13.89 16.00 9.86
CA GLY A 476 13.82 16.48 8.48
C GLY A 476 13.56 18.00 8.44
N THR A 477 12.48 18.39 7.75
CA THR A 477 12.01 19.78 7.62
C THR A 477 10.73 20.05 8.42
N GLY A 478 10.48 19.27 9.49
CA GLY A 478 9.24 19.30 10.27
C GLY A 478 8.36 18.09 9.97
N HIS A 479 8.77 16.90 10.40
CA HIS A 479 7.96 15.69 10.21
C HIS A 479 6.71 15.68 11.08
N GLY A 480 6.74 16.29 12.27
CA GLY A 480 5.59 16.39 13.18
C GLY A 480 4.95 15.03 13.47
N TRP A 481 3.62 15.01 13.62
CA TRP A 481 2.86 13.76 13.72
C TRP A 481 3.00 12.92 12.44
N ALA A 482 3.62 11.76 12.57
CA ALA A 482 3.81 10.83 11.44
C ALA A 482 2.57 9.96 11.18
N ILE A 483 1.76 9.70 12.20
CA ILE A 483 0.61 8.81 12.10
C ILE A 483 -0.49 9.13 13.12
N GLY A 484 -1.74 8.91 12.72
CA GLY A 484 -2.88 8.69 13.60
C GLY A 484 -3.62 7.39 13.27
N ASN A 485 -4.46 6.91 14.19
CA ASN A 485 -5.27 5.70 14.01
C ASN A 485 -4.44 4.46 13.64
N GLY A 486 -3.21 4.36 14.17
CA GLY A 486 -2.36 3.19 14.05
C GLY A 486 -2.53 2.23 15.24
N VAL A 487 -2.23 0.95 15.04
CA VAL A 487 -2.40 -0.10 16.05
C VAL A 487 -1.14 -0.96 16.12
N VAL A 488 -0.64 -1.17 17.34
CA VAL A 488 0.38 -2.18 17.64
C VAL A 488 -0.27 -3.29 18.46
N TRP A 489 -0.29 -4.51 17.93
CA TRP A 489 -1.04 -5.63 18.50
C TRP A 489 -0.16 -6.88 18.67
N ASN A 490 -0.05 -7.41 19.89
CA ASN A 490 0.73 -8.63 20.15
C ASN A 490 2.19 -8.57 19.64
N CYS A 491 2.85 -7.43 19.82
CA CYS A 491 4.23 -7.23 19.37
C CYS A 491 5.24 -7.25 20.52
N SER A 492 6.49 -7.58 20.19
CA SER A 492 7.63 -7.35 21.09
C SER A 492 8.73 -6.54 20.40
N ALA A 493 9.25 -5.51 21.05
CA ALA A 493 10.36 -4.73 20.51
C ALA A 493 11.36 -4.31 21.58
N THR A 494 12.62 -4.04 21.21
CA THR A 494 13.59 -3.48 22.18
C THR A 494 13.30 -2.02 22.53
N LYS A 495 12.55 -1.33 21.67
CA LYS A 495 11.97 -0.03 21.96
C LYS A 495 10.57 0.07 21.35
N MET A 496 9.62 0.60 22.10
CA MET A 496 8.28 0.85 21.61
C MET A 496 7.83 2.25 22.02
N THR A 497 7.36 3.04 21.07
CA THR A 497 6.81 4.38 21.32
C THR A 497 5.47 4.49 20.61
N VAL A 498 4.38 4.61 21.36
CA VAL A 498 3.03 4.81 20.84
C VAL A 498 2.47 6.06 21.51
N GLN A 499 2.30 7.12 20.75
CA GLN A 499 1.83 8.43 21.21
C GLN A 499 0.55 8.81 20.50
N ASP A 500 -0.31 9.55 21.19
CA ASP A 500 -1.61 9.99 20.67
C ASP A 500 -1.49 11.41 20.09
N PRO A 501 -1.81 11.62 18.81
CA PRO A 501 -2.03 12.95 18.26
C PRO A 501 -3.23 13.64 18.92
N PRO A 502 -3.31 14.98 18.98
CA PRO A 502 -4.40 15.67 19.68
C PRO A 502 -5.82 15.29 19.21
N MET A 503 -6.00 14.99 17.92
CA MET A 503 -7.31 14.69 17.32
C MET A 503 -7.45 13.25 16.83
N SER A 504 -6.56 12.35 17.23
CA SER A 504 -6.56 10.96 16.76
C SER A 504 -5.93 10.06 17.84
N ARG A 505 -6.12 8.74 17.74
CA ARG A 505 -5.53 7.83 18.72
C ARG A 505 -4.71 6.73 18.08
N ASN A 506 -3.56 6.44 18.66
CA ASN A 506 -2.80 5.25 18.34
C ASN A 506 -2.97 4.24 19.47
N PHE A 507 -3.03 2.95 19.12
CA PHE A 507 -3.34 1.90 20.09
C PHE A 507 -2.16 0.96 20.27
N LYS A 508 -1.99 0.49 21.51
CA LYS A 508 -1.04 -0.56 21.88
C LYS A 508 -1.78 -1.61 22.71
N VAL A 509 -1.89 -2.82 22.18
CA VAL A 509 -2.61 -3.93 22.81
C VAL A 509 -1.68 -5.14 22.89
N ASN A 510 -1.65 -5.81 24.04
CA ASN A 510 -0.88 -7.04 24.30
C ASN A 510 0.60 -6.98 23.83
N SER A 511 1.21 -5.81 23.89
CA SER A 511 2.54 -5.57 23.32
C SER A 511 3.54 -5.13 24.38
N GLN A 512 4.77 -5.63 24.28
CA GLN A 512 5.79 -5.50 25.32
C GLN A 512 7.14 -4.99 24.80
N VAL A 513 7.87 -4.31 25.68
CA VAL A 513 9.28 -3.96 25.47
C VAL A 513 10.14 -5.07 26.07
N VAL A 514 11.09 -5.60 25.29
CA VAL A 514 11.98 -6.71 25.70
C VAL A 514 13.44 -6.28 25.67
N ALA A 515 14.28 -6.86 26.54
CA ALA A 515 15.69 -6.47 26.63
C ALA A 515 16.55 -6.92 25.43
N ASN A 516 16.25 -8.08 24.83
CA ASN A 516 16.91 -8.59 23.63
C ASN A 516 16.05 -9.60 22.87
N PHE A 517 16.47 -9.94 21.64
CA PHE A 517 15.77 -10.88 20.75
C PHE A 517 16.20 -12.35 20.91
N LYS A 518 17.16 -12.68 21.80
CA LYS A 518 17.85 -13.98 21.79
C LYS A 518 16.95 -15.17 22.16
N ASN A 519 15.83 -14.93 22.83
CA ASN A 519 14.96 -15.99 23.37
C ASN A 519 13.52 -15.92 22.86
N PHE A 520 13.21 -15.09 21.86
CA PHE A 520 11.83 -14.94 21.41
C PHE A 520 11.44 -16.06 20.42
N ARG A 521 10.42 -16.85 20.78
CA ARG A 521 9.81 -17.86 19.89
C ARG A 521 8.56 -17.23 19.26
N PRO A 522 8.42 -17.21 17.92
CA PRO A 522 7.19 -16.76 17.27
C PRO A 522 5.98 -17.45 17.89
N ILE A 523 4.96 -16.69 18.29
CA ILE A 523 3.69 -17.25 18.75
C ILE A 523 3.04 -17.92 17.53
N ASN A 524 2.37 -19.07 17.74
CA ASN A 524 1.60 -19.70 16.67
C ASN A 524 0.51 -18.72 16.21
N GLN A 525 0.63 -18.20 14.98
CA GLN A 525 -0.37 -17.32 14.32
C GLN A 525 -1.74 -18.00 14.07
N ALA A 526 -1.96 -19.21 14.60
CA ALA A 526 -3.15 -20.02 14.38
C ALA A 526 -4.28 -19.68 15.35
N ASP A 527 -4.01 -18.95 16.44
CA ASP A 527 -5.06 -18.46 17.33
C ASP A 527 -5.58 -17.10 16.82
N PRO A 528 -6.85 -16.98 16.40
CA PRO A 528 -7.42 -15.71 15.92
C PRO A 528 -7.34 -14.58 16.95
N ILE A 529 -7.27 -14.89 18.25
CA ILE A 529 -7.14 -13.89 19.32
C ILE A 529 -5.78 -13.16 19.24
N ASP A 530 -4.77 -13.81 18.67
CA ASP A 530 -3.42 -13.25 18.53
C ASP A 530 -3.28 -12.30 17.33
N SER A 531 -4.22 -12.28 16.38
CA SER A 531 -4.17 -11.44 15.17
C SER A 531 -5.46 -10.64 14.99
N LEU A 532 -5.38 -9.32 15.17
CA LEU A 532 -6.48 -8.40 14.89
C LEU A 532 -6.87 -8.45 13.41
N TYR A 533 -5.88 -8.56 12.51
CA TYR A 533 -6.17 -8.67 11.07
C TYR A 533 -6.94 -9.96 10.76
N LEU A 534 -6.49 -11.12 11.27
CA LEU A 534 -7.18 -12.40 11.06
C LEU A 534 -8.57 -12.41 11.69
N LEU A 535 -8.75 -11.81 12.87
CA LEU A 535 -10.05 -11.67 13.50
C LEU A 535 -11.02 -10.85 12.63
N GLN A 536 -10.62 -9.64 12.24
CA GLN A 536 -11.44 -8.77 11.38
C GLN A 536 -11.71 -9.44 10.02
N LEU A 537 -10.72 -10.12 9.45
CA LEU A 537 -10.87 -10.84 8.19
C LEU A 537 -11.85 -12.01 8.32
N SER A 538 -11.74 -12.80 9.38
CA SER A 538 -12.63 -13.93 9.65
C SER A 538 -14.08 -13.48 9.84
N LEU A 539 -14.30 -12.34 10.49
CA LEU A 539 -15.63 -11.74 10.60
C LEU A 539 -16.19 -11.31 9.23
N ARG A 540 -15.33 -10.85 8.32
CA ARG A 540 -15.75 -10.32 7.03
C ARG A 540 -15.97 -11.40 5.97
N ILE A 541 -15.13 -12.44 5.91
CA ILE A 541 -15.15 -13.44 4.83
C ILE A 541 -15.30 -14.89 5.33
N GLY A 542 -15.43 -15.11 6.63
CA GLY A 542 -15.45 -16.43 7.26
C GLY A 542 -14.05 -16.94 7.61
N ALA A 543 -13.94 -17.71 8.70
CA ALA A 543 -12.66 -18.16 9.25
C ALA A 543 -11.86 -19.07 8.28
N GLU A 544 -12.54 -19.94 7.54
CA GLU A 544 -11.89 -20.83 6.56
C GLU A 544 -11.24 -20.04 5.42
N ALA A 545 -11.98 -19.09 4.83
CA ALA A 545 -11.47 -18.24 3.76
C ALA A 545 -10.34 -17.32 4.26
N ALA A 546 -10.47 -16.78 5.47
CA ALA A 546 -9.44 -15.97 6.12
C ALA A 546 -8.15 -16.77 6.35
N ALA A 547 -8.25 -18.02 6.80
CA ALA A 547 -7.09 -18.88 7.02
C ALA A 547 -6.29 -19.14 5.72
N LEU A 548 -6.97 -19.22 4.57
CA LEU A 548 -6.30 -19.39 3.27
C LEU A 548 -5.38 -18.21 2.91
N VAL A 549 -5.75 -16.98 3.27
CA VAL A 549 -4.92 -15.78 3.05
C VAL A 549 -3.57 -15.89 3.77
N PHE A 550 -3.57 -16.57 4.92
CA PHE A 550 -2.37 -16.79 5.73
C PHE A 550 -1.59 -18.04 5.32
N GLN A 551 -2.13 -18.91 4.47
CA GLN A 551 -1.43 -20.14 4.09
C GLN A 551 -0.17 -19.82 3.28
N LYS A 552 0.94 -20.50 3.59
CA LYS A 552 2.11 -20.51 2.72
C LYS A 552 1.76 -21.25 1.44
N ALA A 553 1.78 -20.54 0.31
CA ALA A 553 1.50 -21.15 -0.98
C ALA A 553 2.67 -22.04 -1.43
N GLY A 554 2.34 -23.17 -2.06
CA GLY A 554 3.29 -24.09 -2.68
C GLY A 554 2.62 -24.93 -3.76
N PRO A 555 3.37 -25.66 -4.60
CA PRO A 555 2.80 -26.44 -5.71
C PRO A 555 1.80 -27.54 -5.28
N SER A 556 1.70 -27.84 -3.97
CA SER A 556 0.73 -28.78 -3.39
C SER A 556 -0.29 -28.13 -2.45
N SER A 557 -0.34 -26.78 -2.34
CA SER A 557 -1.41 -26.16 -1.56
C SER A 557 -2.73 -26.38 -2.29
N MET A 558 -3.73 -26.93 -1.59
CA MET A 558 -5.11 -27.09 -2.08
C MET A 558 -5.79 -25.72 -2.29
N GLN A 559 -5.19 -24.85 -3.08
CA GLN A 559 -5.79 -23.62 -3.56
C GLN A 559 -6.47 -23.93 -4.89
N PRO A 560 -7.69 -23.44 -5.13
CA PRO A 560 -8.33 -23.60 -6.43
C PRO A 560 -7.41 -23.03 -7.51
N SER A 561 -7.15 -23.80 -8.56
CA SER A 561 -6.41 -23.31 -9.73
C SER A 561 -7.19 -22.16 -10.35
N ILE A 562 -6.70 -20.93 -10.20
CA ILE A 562 -7.34 -19.76 -10.81
C ILE A 562 -6.67 -19.51 -12.16
N ASN A 563 -7.42 -19.75 -13.24
CA ASN A 563 -7.06 -19.16 -14.53
C ASN A 563 -7.23 -17.65 -14.41
N MET A 564 -6.15 -16.89 -14.58
CA MET A 564 -6.24 -15.45 -14.84
C MET A 564 -7.13 -15.26 -16.09
N LYS A 565 -8.42 -15.00 -15.90
CA LYS A 565 -9.33 -14.71 -17.01
C LYS A 565 -9.32 -13.20 -17.26
N VAL A 566 -9.07 -12.83 -18.50
CA VAL A 566 -9.45 -11.50 -19.01
C VAL A 566 -10.97 -11.55 -19.16
N VAL A 567 -11.72 -10.82 -18.35
CA VAL A 567 -13.16 -10.65 -18.59
C VAL A 567 -13.30 -9.86 -19.89
N GLN A 568 -13.84 -10.49 -20.94
CA GLN A 568 -14.20 -9.82 -22.19
C GLN A 568 -15.64 -9.29 -22.07
N PRO A 569 -15.95 -8.14 -22.69
CA PRO A 569 -17.28 -7.54 -22.60
C PRO A 569 -18.34 -8.41 -23.28
N ASP A 570 -19.34 -8.86 -22.53
CA ASP A 570 -20.57 -9.40 -23.11
C ASP A 570 -21.49 -8.23 -23.51
N VAL A 571 -21.89 -8.20 -24.77
CA VAL A 571 -22.92 -7.29 -25.29
C VAL A 571 -24.27 -7.96 -25.06
N ASP A 572 -24.86 -7.77 -23.89
CA ASP A 572 -26.17 -8.35 -23.60
C ASP A 572 -27.31 -7.58 -24.27
N VAL A 573 -28.05 -8.31 -25.10
CA VAL A 573 -29.39 -7.97 -25.59
C VAL A 573 -30.39 -8.32 -24.48
N VAL A 574 -31.11 -7.32 -23.99
CA VAL A 574 -32.13 -7.42 -22.92
C VAL A 574 -33.39 -8.16 -23.41
N PRO A 575 -33.89 -9.19 -22.70
CA PRO A 575 -35.29 -9.61 -22.78
C PRO A 575 -36.13 -8.96 -21.67
N GLY A 576 -37.37 -8.56 -22.02
CA GLY A 576 -38.30 -7.79 -21.18
C GLY A 576 -38.93 -8.55 -19.98
N PRO A 577 -39.71 -7.84 -19.13
CA PRO A 577 -40.04 -8.27 -17.77
C PRO A 577 -41.24 -9.22 -17.70
N LYS A 578 -41.24 -10.12 -16.72
CA LYS A 578 -42.42 -10.84 -16.24
C LYS A 578 -42.69 -10.51 -14.77
N LEU A 579 -43.98 -10.34 -14.48
CA LEU A 579 -44.59 -9.95 -13.20
C LEU A 579 -45.13 -11.17 -12.42
N GLN A 580 -45.43 -10.92 -11.13
CA GLN A 580 -46.26 -11.68 -10.14
C GLN A 580 -45.49 -12.59 -9.16
N THR A 581 -45.78 -12.73 -7.85
CA THR A 581 -46.77 -12.20 -6.86
C THR A 581 -46.35 -12.73 -5.46
N GLN A 582 -46.65 -12.02 -4.38
CA GLN A 582 -46.71 -12.50 -2.97
C GLN A 582 -48.20 -12.56 -2.53
N PRO A 583 -48.64 -13.10 -1.35
CA PRO A 583 -47.93 -13.40 -0.08
C PRO A 583 -48.37 -14.68 0.69
N ASN A 584 -47.70 -14.99 1.83
CA ASN A 584 -48.33 -15.34 3.14
C ASN A 584 -47.28 -15.54 4.28
N LEU A 585 -47.60 -15.03 5.48
CA LEU A 585 -46.98 -15.18 6.83
C LEU A 585 -48.04 -15.83 7.77
N PRO A 586 -47.82 -16.23 9.06
CA PRO A 586 -46.68 -16.12 10.02
C PRO A 586 -46.36 -17.49 10.73
N THR A 587 -45.47 -17.72 11.72
CA THR A 587 -45.26 -17.14 13.08
C THR A 587 -43.98 -17.60 13.83
N LYS A 588 -43.38 -16.65 14.58
CA LYS A 588 -42.89 -16.62 16.00
C LYS A 588 -41.61 -17.31 16.54
N ASP A 589 -40.98 -16.48 17.39
CA ASP A 589 -40.02 -16.66 18.50
C ASP A 589 -38.56 -17.01 18.12
N GLY A 590 -37.51 -16.31 18.53
CA GLY A 590 -37.28 -15.11 19.35
C GLY A 590 -35.75 -14.96 19.53
N LEU A 591 -35.27 -13.73 19.79
CA LEU A 591 -33.86 -13.29 19.99
C LEU A 591 -33.09 -12.81 18.75
N VAL A 592 -33.44 -11.61 18.27
CA VAL A 592 -32.66 -10.81 17.31
C VAL A 592 -32.42 -9.39 17.87
N ALA A 593 -32.18 -9.26 19.18
CA ALA A 593 -32.17 -7.95 19.85
C ALA A 593 -30.84 -7.51 20.49
N GLU A 594 -29.72 -8.22 20.35
CA GLU A 594 -28.48 -7.85 21.07
C GLU A 594 -27.19 -7.75 20.22
N LEU A 595 -27.28 -7.66 18.89
CA LEU A 595 -26.09 -7.64 18.01
C LEU A 595 -26.04 -6.46 17.03
N LEU A 596 -26.47 -5.27 17.49
CA LEU A 596 -26.35 -3.99 16.77
C LEU A 596 -25.88 -2.82 17.67
N GLY A 597 -25.17 -3.11 18.76
CA GLY A 597 -24.49 -2.08 19.55
C GLY A 597 -22.99 -2.34 19.57
N LEU A 598 -22.20 -1.47 18.90
CA LEU A 598 -20.72 -1.42 18.86
C LEU A 598 -20.01 -1.95 17.59
N LEU A 599 -20.64 -1.85 16.41
CA LEU A 599 -19.91 -1.75 15.14
C LEU A 599 -20.40 -0.53 14.35
#